data_AF-A0A8H9CMG7-F1
#
_entry.id   AF-A0A8H9CMG7-F1
#
_cell.length_a   1.000
_cell.length_b   1.000
_cell.length_c   1.000
_cell.angle_alpha   90.00
_cell.angle_beta   90.00
_cell.angle_gamma   90.00
#
_symmetry.space_group_name_H-M   'P 1'
#
loop_
_entity.id
_entity.type
_entity.pdbx_description
1 polymer ?
#
loop_
_entity_poly.entity_id
_entity_poly.type
_entity_poly.pdbx_seq_one_letter_code
_entity_poly.pdbx_strand_id
1 'polypeptide(L)'
;MTAGDQAAGLRRWAEQFGRAEAPSTAAPAPAPQAPPRPEAEPATLLVIGLPGPRSAQGRRVLECLTRWQVNGHRWVGDPARWKVVALEADSPHLDVLASQQPRWALWVEDDADGFRRSFRTLRRLREQGGPQRLLVLHGGIASHAGLLRNLQQAAAAYLDMQLLLLPEQAGDAC
;
A
#
# COMPACT_ATOMS: atom_id res chain seq x y z
N MET A 1 -9.28 -8.88 -39.07
CA MET A 1 -9.40 -8.59 -37.61
C MET A 1 -8.32 -9.37 -36.91
N THR A 2 -7.14 -8.79 -36.75
CA THR A 2 -5.96 -9.52 -36.26
C THR A 2 -5.92 -9.39 -34.74
N ALA A 3 -6.30 -10.46 -34.03
CA ALA A 3 -6.16 -10.55 -32.59
C ALA A 3 -4.66 -10.58 -32.25
N GLY A 4 -4.16 -9.51 -31.64
CA GLY A 4 -2.78 -9.43 -31.16
C GLY A 4 -2.56 -10.41 -30.01
N ASP A 5 -1.50 -11.22 -30.12
CA ASP A 5 -1.08 -12.19 -29.12
C ASP A 5 -0.62 -11.48 -27.83
N GLN A 6 -1.55 -11.35 -26.88
CA GLN A 6 -1.34 -10.74 -25.56
C GLN A 6 -0.27 -11.48 -24.74
N ALA A 7 -0.01 -12.75 -25.03
CA ALA A 7 1.03 -13.51 -24.34
C ALA A 7 2.45 -13.09 -24.80
N ALA A 8 2.59 -12.63 -26.04
CA ALA A 8 3.86 -12.09 -26.54
C ALA A 8 4.24 -10.76 -25.86
N GLY A 9 3.26 -9.96 -25.43
CA GLY A 9 3.49 -8.77 -24.61
C GLY A 9 4.04 -9.12 -23.22
N LEU A 10 3.48 -10.15 -22.59
CA LEU A 10 3.84 -10.59 -21.24
C LEU A 10 5.21 -11.27 -21.18
N ARG A 11 5.60 -12.03 -22.22
CA ARG A 11 6.93 -12.64 -22.31
C ARG A 11 8.04 -11.60 -22.43
N ARG A 12 7.83 -10.56 -23.25
CA ARG A 12 8.79 -9.44 -23.38
C ARG A 12 8.91 -8.64 -22.09
N TRP A 13 7.82 -8.51 -21.32
CA TRP A 13 7.86 -7.91 -20.00
C TRP A 13 8.65 -8.78 -19.00
N ALA A 14 8.50 -10.11 -19.03
CA ALA A 14 9.26 -11.02 -18.17
C ALA A 14 10.77 -11.04 -18.48
N GLU A 15 11.17 -11.01 -19.75
CA GLU A 15 12.58 -10.96 -20.14
C GLU A 15 13.26 -9.65 -19.74
N GLN A 16 12.51 -8.55 -19.73
CA GLN A 16 13.04 -7.22 -19.40
C GLN A 16 13.23 -6.98 -17.89
N PHE A 17 12.51 -7.73 -17.03
CA PHE A 17 12.50 -7.51 -15.58
C PHE A 17 12.76 -8.77 -14.72
N GLY A 18 12.89 -9.96 -15.34
CA GLY A 18 12.81 -11.25 -14.65
C GLY A 18 14.12 -12.03 -14.53
N ARG A 19 15.29 -11.38 -14.41
CA ARG A 19 16.54 -12.09 -14.13
C ARG A 19 16.96 -11.93 -12.67
N ALA A 20 16.47 -12.82 -11.82
CA ALA A 20 17.04 -13.06 -10.50
C ALA A 20 18.20 -14.06 -10.66
N GLU A 21 19.44 -13.58 -10.50
CA GLU A 21 20.63 -14.43 -10.56
C GLU A 21 20.87 -15.12 -9.20
N ALA A 22 21.11 -16.43 -9.23
CA ALA A 22 21.31 -17.28 -8.05
C ALA A 22 22.67 -17.01 -7.37
N PRO A 23 22.79 -17.24 -6.04
CA PRO A 23 24.05 -16.97 -5.33
C PRO A 23 25.03 -18.13 -5.45
N SER A 24 26.25 -17.83 -5.91
CA SER A 24 27.42 -18.73 -5.87
C SER A 24 28.30 -18.40 -4.67
N THR A 25 28.79 -19.43 -3.99
CA THR A 25 29.57 -19.40 -2.74
C THR A 25 31.07 -19.36 -3.03
N ALA A 26 31.84 -18.45 -2.39
CA ALA A 26 33.27 -18.62 -2.09
C ALA A 26 33.77 -17.64 -1.00
N ALA A 27 34.80 -18.06 -0.27
CA ALA A 27 35.35 -17.63 1.03
C ALA A 27 36.07 -16.23 1.07
N PRO A 28 36.47 -15.70 2.26
CA PRO A 28 36.58 -14.25 2.52
C PRO A 28 38.00 -13.67 2.53
N ALA A 29 38.15 -12.42 2.07
CA ALA A 29 39.20 -11.44 2.41
C ALA A 29 38.92 -10.07 1.72
N PRO A 30 39.60 -8.98 2.10
CA PRO A 30 39.54 -8.21 3.35
C PRO A 30 38.42 -7.12 3.32
N ALA A 31 38.14 -6.48 4.46
CA ALA A 31 37.01 -5.56 4.66
C ALA A 31 36.85 -4.47 3.57
N PRO A 32 35.77 -4.51 2.77
CA PRO A 32 35.47 -3.43 1.83
C PRO A 32 34.77 -2.29 2.57
N GLN A 33 35.20 -1.07 2.29
CA GLN A 33 34.43 0.14 2.53
C GLN A 33 32.99 -0.10 2.05
N ALA A 34 32.02 0.17 2.93
CA ALA A 34 30.61 -0.11 2.65
C ALA A 34 30.24 0.49 1.28
N PRO A 35 29.79 -0.32 0.30
CA PRO A 35 29.37 0.22 -0.98
C PRO A 35 28.24 1.24 -0.74
N PRO A 36 28.14 2.31 -1.56
CA PRO A 36 26.96 3.15 -1.53
C PRO A 36 25.74 2.24 -1.65
N ARG A 37 24.89 2.26 -0.62
CA ARG A 37 23.73 1.38 -0.51
C ARG A 37 22.94 1.52 -1.82
N PRO A 38 22.67 0.43 -2.56
CA PRO A 38 21.94 0.54 -3.82
C PRO A 38 20.67 1.32 -3.56
N GLU A 39 20.42 2.35 -4.38
CA GLU A 39 19.23 3.18 -4.31
C GLU A 39 18.00 2.26 -4.28
N ALA A 40 17.37 2.13 -3.12
CA ALA A 40 16.30 1.17 -2.89
C ALA A 40 15.19 1.31 -3.94
N GLU A 41 14.83 0.24 -4.64
CA GLU A 41 13.81 0.27 -5.69
C GLU A 41 12.52 0.99 -5.24
N PRO A 42 11.83 1.70 -6.17
CA PRO A 42 10.61 2.43 -5.83
C PRO A 42 9.57 1.48 -5.20
N ALA A 43 9.03 1.89 -4.05
CA ALA A 43 8.10 1.08 -3.30
C ALA A 43 6.68 1.23 -3.87
N THR A 44 6.11 0.16 -4.41
CA THR A 44 4.70 0.18 -4.85
C THR A 44 3.78 0.02 -3.63
N LEU A 45 2.73 0.85 -3.55
CA LEU A 45 1.67 0.78 -2.54
C LEU A 45 0.30 0.70 -3.22
N LEU A 46 -0.41 -0.41 -2.99
CA LEU A 46 -1.77 -0.60 -3.50
C LEU A 46 -2.74 -0.03 -2.49
N VAL A 47 -3.65 0.84 -2.93
CA VAL A 47 -4.58 1.56 -2.06
C VAL A 47 -6.01 1.34 -2.50
N ILE A 48 -6.84 0.89 -1.57
CA ILE A 48 -8.27 0.64 -1.78
C ILE A 48 -9.09 1.71 -1.05
N GLY A 49 -10.25 2.06 -1.60
CA GLY A 49 -11.23 2.93 -0.93
C GLY A 49 -10.92 4.43 -1.03
N LEU A 50 -10.05 4.82 -1.96
CA LEU A 50 -9.78 6.22 -2.26
C LEU A 50 -10.98 6.86 -2.97
N PRO A 51 -11.61 7.91 -2.40
CA PRO A 51 -12.71 8.57 -3.06
C PRO A 51 -12.23 9.60 -4.09
N GLY A 52 -13.17 10.05 -4.93
CA GLY A 52 -12.93 11.12 -5.88
C GLY A 52 -12.18 10.67 -7.14
N PRO A 53 -11.80 11.62 -8.01
CA PRO A 53 -11.21 11.32 -9.31
C PRO A 53 -9.78 10.77 -9.19
N ARG A 54 -9.43 9.80 -10.06
CA ARG A 54 -8.12 9.13 -10.08
C ARG A 54 -6.92 10.09 -10.08
N SER A 55 -7.05 11.26 -10.71
CA SER A 55 -6.00 12.28 -10.75
C SER A 55 -5.64 12.87 -9.37
N ALA A 56 -6.59 12.87 -8.42
CA ALA A 56 -6.38 13.40 -7.07
C ALA A 56 -6.01 12.33 -6.03
N GLN A 57 -6.32 11.06 -6.32
CA GLN A 57 -6.15 9.93 -5.41
C GLN A 57 -4.69 9.71 -4.99
N GLY A 58 -3.77 9.67 -5.96
CA GLY A 58 -2.34 9.49 -5.69
C GLY A 58 -1.76 10.62 -4.83
N ARG A 59 -2.16 11.88 -5.12
CA ARG A 59 -1.71 13.05 -4.36
C ARG A 59 -2.11 12.98 -2.88
N ARG A 60 -3.35 12.59 -2.57
CA ARG A 60 -3.82 12.45 -1.16
C ARG A 60 -2.99 11.44 -0.36
N VAL A 61 -2.64 10.32 -0.99
CA VAL A 61 -1.80 9.29 -0.38
C VAL A 61 -0.40 9.82 -0.14
N LEU A 62 0.21 10.49 -1.13
CA LEU A 62 1.53 11.08 -0.99
C LEU A 62 1.55 12.17 0.09
N GLU A 63 0.51 13.01 0.19
CA GLU A 63 0.36 13.97 1.28
C GLU A 63 0.32 13.29 2.65
N CYS A 64 -0.41 12.18 2.78
CA CYS A 64 -0.43 11.38 4.01
C CYS A 64 0.94 10.81 4.36
N LEU A 65 1.65 10.21 3.40
CA LEU A 65 3.00 9.69 3.60
C LEU A 65 4.00 10.80 3.97
N THR A 66 3.91 11.97 3.34
CA THR A 66 4.72 13.15 3.68
C THR A 66 4.48 13.60 5.12
N ARG A 67 3.21 13.69 5.55
CA ARG A 67 2.92 14.02 6.96
C ARG A 67 3.53 13.00 7.91
N TRP A 68 3.44 11.72 7.60
CA TRP A 68 4.04 10.68 8.43
C TRP A 68 5.57 10.76 8.47
N GLN A 69 6.22 11.05 7.35
CA GLN A 69 7.65 11.28 7.30
C GLN A 69 8.05 12.46 8.22
N VAL A 70 7.32 13.58 8.14
CA VAL A 70 7.53 14.77 9.00
C VAL A 70 7.31 14.42 10.48
N ASN A 71 6.33 13.58 10.79
CA ASN A 71 6.06 13.08 12.14
C ASN A 71 7.06 12.01 12.63
N GLY A 72 8.17 11.80 11.91
CA GLY A 72 9.27 10.94 12.34
C GLY A 72 9.12 9.46 11.97
N HIS A 73 8.14 9.08 11.15
CA HIS A 73 7.98 7.70 10.66
C HIS A 73 9.02 7.35 9.60
N ARG A 74 10.27 7.11 10.03
CA ARG A 74 11.45 6.90 9.16
C ARG A 74 11.31 5.76 8.14
N TRP A 75 10.44 4.78 8.41
CA TRP A 75 10.20 3.66 7.49
C TRP A 75 9.52 4.09 6.18
N VAL A 76 8.81 5.24 6.18
CA VAL A 76 8.22 5.82 4.98
C VAL A 76 9.31 6.19 3.97
N GLY A 77 10.50 6.56 4.46
CA GLY A 77 11.60 7.01 3.59
C GLY A 77 11.24 8.30 2.87
N ASP A 78 11.50 8.35 1.57
CA ASP A 78 11.13 9.46 0.69
C ASP A 78 9.76 9.19 0.04
N PRO A 79 8.71 10.00 0.34
CA PRO A 79 7.39 9.89 -0.26
C PRO A 79 7.41 9.89 -1.80
N ALA A 80 8.34 10.61 -2.44
CA ALA A 80 8.43 10.69 -3.89
C ALA A 80 8.83 9.35 -4.55
N ARG A 81 9.41 8.42 -3.78
CA ARG A 81 9.79 7.08 -4.26
C ARG A 81 8.63 6.08 -4.23
N TRP A 82 7.48 6.46 -3.67
CA TRP A 82 6.31 5.60 -3.61
C TRP A 82 5.52 5.64 -4.90
N LYS A 83 5.32 4.46 -5.50
CA LYS A 83 4.39 4.27 -6.61
C LYS A 83 3.01 3.90 -6.05
N VAL A 84 2.13 4.89 -5.95
CA VAL A 84 0.76 4.69 -5.46
C VAL A 84 -0.12 4.16 -6.59
N VAL A 85 -0.78 3.04 -6.36
CA VAL A 85 -1.74 2.44 -7.28
C VAL A 85 -3.11 2.35 -6.60
N ALA A 86 -4.05 3.16 -7.05
CA ALA A 86 -5.42 3.10 -6.59
C ALA A 86 -6.17 1.94 -7.26
N LEU A 87 -6.90 1.16 -6.45
CA LEU A 87 -7.64 -0.01 -6.87
C LEU A 87 -9.07 0.04 -6.31
N GLU A 88 -9.99 -0.54 -7.06
CA GLU A 88 -11.35 -0.78 -6.60
C GLU A 88 -11.41 -2.09 -5.80
N ALA A 89 -12.28 -2.14 -4.80
CA ALA A 89 -12.43 -3.27 -3.88
C ALA A 89 -13.07 -4.52 -4.52
N ASP A 90 -13.59 -4.38 -5.74
CA ASP A 90 -14.21 -5.43 -6.55
C ASP A 90 -13.40 -5.74 -7.82
N SER A 91 -12.14 -5.28 -7.89
CA SER A 91 -11.26 -5.60 -9.00
C SER A 91 -11.10 -7.13 -9.16
N PRO A 92 -11.24 -7.68 -10.37
CA PRO A 92 -11.13 -9.11 -10.62
C PRO A 92 -9.69 -9.64 -10.52
N HIS A 93 -8.72 -8.77 -10.22
CA HIS A 93 -7.29 -9.10 -10.13
C HIS A 93 -6.76 -9.04 -8.70
N LEU A 94 -7.63 -8.92 -7.69
CA LEU A 94 -7.22 -8.71 -6.30
C LEU A 94 -6.41 -9.88 -5.72
N ASP A 95 -6.79 -11.11 -6.06
CA ASP A 95 -6.11 -12.34 -5.65
C ASP A 95 -4.66 -12.40 -6.19
N VAL A 96 -4.49 -12.14 -7.49
CA VAL A 96 -3.19 -12.12 -8.16
C VAL A 96 -2.34 -11.02 -7.57
N LEU A 97 -2.88 -9.80 -7.45
CA LEU A 97 -2.16 -8.67 -6.88
C LEU A 97 -1.79 -8.93 -5.42
N ALA A 98 -2.65 -9.57 -4.63
CA ALA A 98 -2.37 -9.85 -3.22
C ALA A 98 -1.22 -10.85 -3.04
N SER A 99 -1.06 -11.79 -3.98
CA SER A 99 0.08 -12.73 -4.00
C SER A 99 1.40 -12.08 -4.42
N GLN A 100 1.35 -11.04 -5.26
CA GLN A 100 2.54 -10.42 -5.87
C GLN A 100 3.01 -9.15 -5.16
N GLN A 101 2.09 -8.42 -4.54
CA GLN A 101 2.36 -7.10 -3.97
C GLN A 101 2.24 -7.17 -2.45
N PRO A 102 3.32 -6.87 -1.71
CA PRO A 102 3.32 -7.01 -0.25
C PRO A 102 2.68 -5.81 0.48
N ARG A 103 2.57 -4.65 -0.18
CA ARG A 103 2.18 -3.39 0.48
C ARG A 103 0.78 -2.97 0.07
N TRP A 104 -0.14 -3.08 1.02
CA TRP A 104 -1.55 -2.74 0.85
C TRP A 104 -1.99 -1.72 1.87
N ALA A 105 -2.87 -0.83 1.44
CA ALA A 105 -3.46 0.18 2.27
C ALA A 105 -4.96 0.34 2.02
N LEU A 106 -5.66 0.71 3.08
CA LEU A 106 -7.04 1.17 3.07
C LEU A 106 -7.05 2.67 3.35
N TRP A 107 -7.66 3.44 2.46
CA TRP A 107 -7.98 4.82 2.75
C TRP A 107 -9.30 4.90 3.55
N VAL A 108 -9.29 5.66 4.64
CA VAL A 108 -10.45 5.90 5.50
C VAL A 108 -10.73 7.39 5.51
N GLU A 109 -11.91 7.76 5.03
CA GLU A 109 -12.41 9.13 5.12
C GLU A 109 -12.87 9.45 6.55
N ASP A 110 -12.91 10.73 6.84
CA ASP A 110 -13.02 11.30 8.18
C ASP A 110 -14.45 11.75 8.54
N ASP A 111 -15.43 11.43 7.69
CA ASP A 111 -16.85 11.75 7.87
C ASP A 111 -17.63 10.69 8.66
N ALA A 112 -18.88 11.05 9.01
CA ALA A 112 -19.79 10.25 9.82
C ALA A 112 -20.08 8.85 9.24
N ASP A 113 -19.97 8.68 7.92
CA ASP A 113 -20.19 7.41 7.23
C ASP A 113 -18.90 6.65 6.92
N GLY A 114 -17.72 7.19 7.31
CA GLY A 114 -16.40 6.62 7.04
C GLY A 114 -16.29 5.16 7.50
N PHE A 115 -16.74 4.86 8.72
CA PHE A 115 -16.77 3.47 9.23
C PHE A 115 -17.56 2.54 8.31
N ARG A 116 -18.81 2.91 7.98
CA ARG A 116 -19.71 2.05 7.20
C ARG A 116 -19.17 1.79 5.80
N ARG A 117 -18.62 2.82 5.16
CA ARG A 117 -18.01 2.69 3.82
C ARG A 117 -16.76 1.84 3.87
N SER A 118 -15.84 2.11 4.80
CA SER A 118 -14.60 1.34 4.94
C SER A 118 -14.86 -0.12 5.30
N PHE A 119 -15.80 -0.41 6.19
CA PHE A 119 -16.15 -1.80 6.54
C PHE A 119 -16.78 -2.56 5.35
N ARG A 120 -17.66 -1.91 4.58
CA ARG A 120 -18.21 -2.50 3.34
C ARG A 120 -17.11 -2.80 2.32
N THR A 121 -16.15 -1.88 2.17
CA THR A 121 -14.98 -2.05 1.33
C THR A 121 -14.14 -3.26 1.75
N LEU A 122 -13.86 -3.41 3.05
CA LEU A 122 -13.10 -4.55 3.58
C LEU A 122 -13.83 -5.88 3.37
N ARG A 123 -15.16 -5.90 3.56
CA ARG A 123 -15.95 -7.09 3.29
C ARG A 123 -15.84 -7.54 1.83
N ARG A 124 -15.99 -6.62 0.88
CA ARG A 124 -15.81 -6.91 -0.55
C ARG A 124 -14.39 -7.40 -0.84
N LEU A 125 -13.39 -6.73 -0.26
CA LEU A 125 -12.00 -7.10 -0.43
C LEU A 125 -11.72 -8.54 0.05
N ARG A 126 -12.33 -8.99 1.15
CA ARG A 126 -12.24 -10.39 1.60
C ARG A 126 -12.96 -11.36 0.66
N GLU A 127 -14.16 -11.01 0.24
CA GLU A 127 -14.95 -11.85 -0.68
C GLU A 127 -14.21 -12.08 -2.01
N GLN A 128 -13.40 -11.13 -2.48
CA GLN A 128 -12.61 -11.21 -3.71
C GLN A 128 -11.18 -11.75 -3.52
N GLY A 129 -10.84 -12.30 -2.36
CA GLY A 129 -9.51 -12.89 -2.13
C GLY A 129 -8.37 -11.88 -1.95
N GLY A 130 -8.68 -10.66 -1.53
CA GLY A 130 -7.70 -9.61 -1.25
C GLY A 130 -6.82 -9.87 -0.02
N PRO A 131 -5.88 -8.94 0.28
CA PRO A 131 -4.89 -9.10 1.34
C PRO A 131 -5.53 -9.23 2.72
N GLN A 132 -4.86 -9.93 3.64
CA GLN A 132 -5.31 -10.03 5.04
C GLN A 132 -4.82 -8.86 5.90
N ARG A 133 -3.75 -8.17 5.49
CA ARG A 133 -3.13 -7.08 6.26
C ARG A 133 -3.12 -5.81 5.44
N LEU A 134 -3.67 -4.73 6.00
CA LEU A 134 -3.69 -3.42 5.36
C LEU A 134 -3.21 -2.33 6.31
N LEU A 135 -2.44 -1.40 5.76
CA LEU A 135 -2.10 -0.14 6.38
C LEU A 135 -3.27 0.84 6.27
N VAL A 136 -3.64 1.52 7.35
CA VAL A 136 -4.72 2.49 7.31
C VAL A 136 -4.17 3.88 7.06
N LEU A 137 -4.67 4.52 5.99
CA LEU A 137 -4.36 5.89 5.59
C LEU A 137 -5.59 6.78 5.82
N HIS A 138 -5.37 8.07 6.07
CA HIS A 138 -6.43 9.05 6.27
C HIS A 138 -5.96 10.48 5.97
N GLY A 139 -6.90 11.42 5.90
CA GLY A 139 -6.65 12.84 5.61
C GLY A 139 -5.93 13.63 6.72
N GLY A 140 -5.96 13.16 7.97
CA GLY A 140 -5.34 13.80 9.14
C GLY A 140 -6.23 13.64 10.37
N ILE A 141 -5.67 13.30 11.54
CA ILE A 141 -6.47 12.95 12.74
C ILE A 141 -6.49 14.09 13.75
N ALA A 142 -7.62 14.79 13.87
CA ALA A 142 -7.91 15.54 15.11
C ALA A 142 -8.91 14.77 16.01
N SER A 143 -9.82 13.95 15.45
CA SER A 143 -10.93 13.36 16.23
C SER A 143 -11.36 11.93 15.81
N HIS A 144 -10.48 11.13 15.19
CA HIS A 144 -10.89 9.88 14.52
C HIS A 144 -10.36 8.59 15.15
N ALA A 145 -9.66 8.68 16.28
CA ALA A 145 -9.10 7.51 16.97
C ALA A 145 -10.18 6.46 17.33
N GLY A 146 -11.38 6.90 17.72
CA GLY A 146 -12.51 6.00 18.01
C GLY A 146 -13.02 5.24 16.78
N LEU A 147 -13.19 5.94 15.64
CA LEU A 147 -13.60 5.33 14.38
C LEU A 147 -12.58 4.31 13.90
N LEU A 148 -11.29 4.68 13.87
CA LEU A 148 -10.23 3.80 13.39
C LEU A 148 -10.05 2.56 14.26
N ARG A 149 -10.13 2.70 15.59
CA ARG A 149 -10.08 1.56 16.51
C ARG A 149 -11.30 0.63 16.33
N ASN A 150 -12.49 1.18 16.20
CA ASN A 150 -13.69 0.38 15.95
C ASN A 150 -13.56 -0.37 14.62
N LEU A 151 -13.10 0.29 13.56
CA LEU A 151 -12.87 -0.35 12.27
C LEU A 151 -11.82 -1.47 12.36
N GLN A 152 -10.72 -1.25 13.08
CA GLN A 152 -9.68 -2.25 13.33
C GLN A 152 -10.24 -3.47 14.08
N GLN A 153 -11.03 -3.24 15.14
CA GLN A 153 -11.66 -4.31 15.91
C GLN A 153 -12.66 -5.11 15.07
N ALA A 154 -13.53 -4.43 14.32
CA ALA A 154 -14.51 -5.07 13.46
C ALA A 154 -13.85 -5.88 12.33
N ALA A 155 -12.78 -5.36 11.72
CA ALA A 155 -12.04 -6.07 10.69
C ALA A 155 -11.40 -7.37 11.22
N ALA A 156 -10.80 -7.32 12.42
CA ALA A 156 -10.23 -8.50 13.05
C ALA A 156 -11.32 -9.52 13.44
N ALA A 157 -12.40 -9.07 14.09
CA ALA A 157 -13.43 -9.95 14.64
C ALA A 157 -14.31 -10.61 13.58
N TYR A 158 -14.63 -9.90 12.49
CA TYR A 158 -15.62 -10.37 11.51
C TYR A 158 -15.04 -10.77 10.16
N LEU A 159 -13.83 -10.32 9.83
CA LEU A 159 -13.25 -10.50 8.49
C LEU A 159 -11.89 -11.22 8.51
N ASP A 160 -11.36 -11.54 9.70
CA ASP A 160 -10.02 -12.08 9.89
C ASP A 160 -8.94 -11.23 9.17
N MET A 161 -9.08 -9.90 9.31
CA MET A 161 -8.18 -8.93 8.70
C MET A 161 -7.47 -8.10 9.75
N GLN A 162 -6.18 -7.84 9.50
CA GLN A 162 -5.35 -7.01 10.34
C GLN A 162 -5.21 -5.61 9.74
N LEU A 163 -5.80 -4.62 10.40
CA LEU A 163 -5.57 -3.21 10.09
C LEU A 163 -4.43 -2.66 10.94
N LEU A 164 -3.40 -2.13 10.29
CA LEU A 164 -2.28 -1.45 10.91
C LEU A 164 -2.58 0.05 10.97
N LEU A 165 -2.76 0.57 12.18
CA LEU A 165 -2.94 1.98 12.44
C LEU A 165 -1.59 2.59 12.82
N LEU A 166 -1.24 3.73 12.22
CA LEU A 166 -0.10 4.52 12.70
C LEU A 166 -0.58 5.62 13.63
N PRO A 167 0.11 5.85 14.76
CA PRO A 167 -0.11 7.04 15.54
C PRO A 167 0.36 8.26 14.72
N GLU A 168 -0.56 9.20 14.48
CA GLU A 168 -0.24 10.54 14.02
C GLU A 168 -0.31 11.46 15.24
N GLN A 169 0.72 12.26 15.49
CA GLN A 169 0.59 13.35 16.46
C GLN A 169 -0.35 14.37 15.81
N ALA A 170 -1.38 14.81 16.54
CA ALA A 170 -2.13 15.98 16.10
C ALA A 170 -1.12 17.11 15.97
N GLY A 171 -0.92 17.65 14.76
CA GLY A 171 -0.08 18.82 14.63
C GLY A 171 -0.69 19.89 15.52
N ASP A 172 0.09 20.40 16.48
CA ASP A 172 -0.30 21.57 17.25
C ASP A 172 -0.67 22.65 16.23
N ALA A 173 -1.96 22.98 16.16
CA ALA A 173 -2.41 24.15 15.45
C ALA A 173 -1.85 25.34 16.23
N CYS A 174 -0.73 25.88 15.76
CA CYS A 174 -0.22 27.18 16.20
C CYS A 174 -1.28 28.27 15.96
#